data_AF-A0A4U0FHC8-F1
#
_entry.id   AF-A0A4U0FHC8-F1
#
_cell.length_a   1.000
_cell.length_b   1.000
_cell.length_c   1.000
_cell.angle_alpha   90.00
_cell.angle_beta   90.00
_cell.angle_gamma   90.00
#
_symmetry.space_group_name_H-M   'P 1'
#
loop_
_entity.id
_entity.type
_entity.pdbx_description
1 polymer ?
#
loop_
_entity_poly.entity_id
_entity_poly.type
_entity_poly.pdbx_seq_one_letter_code
_entity_poly.pdbx_strand_id
1 'polypeptide(L)' 'MNHERIAELRALEADCYGVCFYMLQEEKSALQAAQAALADLYRDGEFWRLQVQERERQLFRVAVSRALKQCGQ' A
#
# COMPACT_ATOMS: atom_id res chain seq x y z
N MET A 1 7.95 -19.29 2.10
CA MET A 1 7.58 -18.35 3.18
C MET A 1 7.77 -16.88 2.80
N ASN A 2 8.97 -16.30 2.59
CA ASN A 2 9.05 -14.87 2.20
C ASN A 2 8.68 -14.57 0.73
N HIS A 3 8.94 -15.48 -0.19
CA HIS A 3 8.67 -15.27 -1.62
C HIS A 3 7.18 -15.14 -1.95
N GLU A 4 6.31 -15.86 -1.22
CA GLU A 4 4.86 -15.82 -1.42
C GLU A 4 4.29 -14.45 -1.03
N ARG A 5 4.69 -13.92 0.13
CA ARG A 5 4.30 -12.57 0.58
C ARG A 5 4.73 -11.48 -0.38
N ILE A 6 5.94 -11.62 -0.94
CA ILE A 6 6.46 -10.68 -1.94
C ILE A 6 5.62 -10.75 -3.23
N ALA A 7 5.24 -11.96 -3.67
CA ALA A 7 4.39 -12.12 -4.85
C ALA A 7 2.99 -11.53 -4.64
N GLU A 8 2.40 -11.74 -3.46
CA GLU A 8 1.11 -11.15 -3.09
C GLU A 8 1.18 -9.62 -3.05
N LEU A 9 2.24 -9.04 -2.49
CA LEU A 9 2.42 -7.58 -2.50
C LEU A 9 2.62 -7.01 -3.90
N ARG A 10 3.32 -7.73 -4.79
CA ARG A 10 3.46 -7.31 -6.19
C ARG A 10 2.11 -7.25 -6.90
N ALA A 11 1.20 -8.16 -6.61
CA ALA A 11 -0.17 -8.10 -7.15
C ALA A 11 -0.92 -6.83 -6.69
N LEU A 12 -0.54 -6.29 -5.53
CA LEU A 12 -1.14 -5.11 -4.92
C LEU A 12 -0.43 -3.79 -5.26
N GLU A 13 0.72 -3.83 -5.94
CA GLU A 13 1.54 -2.64 -6.26
C GLU A 13 0.77 -1.64 -7.11
N ALA A 14 0.07 -2.13 -8.14
CA ALA A 14 -0.69 -1.29 -9.06
C ALA A 14 -1.85 -0.58 -8.36
N ASP A 15 -2.59 -1.30 -7.52
CA ASP A 15 -3.73 -0.74 -6.76
C ASP A 15 -3.25 0.28 -5.73
N CYS A 16 -2.18 -0.05 -5.01
CA CYS A 16 -1.58 0.86 -4.03
C CYS A 16 -1.10 2.16 -4.70
N TYR A 17 -0.39 2.03 -5.83
CA TYR A 17 0.07 3.18 -6.60
C TYR A 17 -1.12 3.99 -7.14
N GLY A 18 -2.14 3.33 -7.69
CA GLY A 18 -3.32 4.01 -8.23
C GLY A 18 -4.04 4.85 -7.19
N VAL A 19 -4.21 4.33 -5.96
CA VAL A 19 -4.79 5.08 -4.83
C VAL A 19 -3.93 6.29 -4.47
N CYS A 20 -2.61 6.10 -4.32
CA CYS A 20 -1.70 7.19 -3.97
C CYS A 20 -1.63 8.26 -5.08
N PHE A 21 -1.62 7.85 -6.35
CA PHE A 21 -1.59 8.75 -7.50
C PHE A 21 -2.89 9.52 -7.65
N TYR A 22 -4.03 8.87 -7.46
CA TYR A 22 -5.33 9.53 -7.46
C TYR A 22 -5.41 10.67 -6.44
N MET A 23 -4.79 10.51 -5.26
CA MET A 23 -4.81 11.56 -4.23
C MET A 23 -3.73 12.63 -4.40
N LEU A 24 -2.52 12.24 -4.78
CA LEU A 24 -1.38 13.15 -4.83
C LEU A 24 -1.23 13.85 -6.17
N GLN A 25 -1.78 13.28 -7.25
CA GLN A 25 -1.71 13.80 -8.62
C GLN A 25 -0.28 14.09 -9.10
N GLU A 26 0.71 13.46 -8.46
CA GLU A 26 2.14 13.66 -8.69
C GLU A 26 2.84 12.30 -8.58
N GLU A 27 3.48 11.87 -9.66
CA GLU A 27 4.01 10.52 -9.83
C GLU A 27 5.07 10.17 -8.77
N LYS A 28 6.00 11.08 -8.48
CA LYS A 28 7.10 10.81 -7.55
C LYS A 28 6.60 10.66 -6.12
N SER A 29 5.74 11.55 -5.67
CA SER A 29 5.13 11.52 -4.35
C SER A 29 4.19 10.31 -4.21
N ALA A 30 3.43 9.98 -5.24
CA ALA A 30 2.59 8.79 -5.28
C ALA A 30 3.41 7.50 -5.17
N LEU A 31 4.51 7.41 -5.91
CA LEU A 31 5.41 6.27 -5.86
C LEU A 31 6.03 6.12 -4.45
N GLN A 32 6.49 7.22 -3.85
CA GLN A 32 7.05 7.22 -2.49
C GLN A 32 6.01 6.78 -1.45
N ALA A 33 4.78 7.31 -1.53
CA ALA A 33 3.70 6.95 -0.63
C ALA A 33 3.28 5.48 -0.78
N ALA A 34 3.21 4.98 -2.01
CA ALA A 34 2.86 3.59 -2.30
C ALA A 34 3.95 2.61 -1.81
N GLN A 35 5.23 2.91 -2.03
CA GLN A 35 6.35 2.12 -1.51
C GLN A 35 6.32 2.06 0.02
N ALA A 36 6.08 3.20 0.68
CA ALA A 36 5.94 3.24 2.13
C ALA A 36 4.74 2.43 2.64
N ALA A 37 3.60 2.48 1.93
CA ALA A 37 2.41 1.71 2.27
C ALA A 37 2.65 0.19 2.14
N LEU A 38 3.23 -0.26 1.03
CA LEU A 38 3.56 -1.68 0.82
C LEU A 38 4.58 -2.19 1.85
N ALA A 39 5.57 -1.36 2.22
CA ALA A 39 6.53 -1.69 3.25
C ALA A 39 5.89 -1.84 4.64
N ASP A 40 4.88 -1.02 4.96
CA ASP A 40 4.10 -1.16 6.20
C ASP A 40 3.29 -2.45 6.20
N LEU A 41 2.57 -2.74 5.11
CA LEU A 41 1.76 -3.96 4.96
C LEU A 41 2.63 -5.22 5.05
N TYR A 42 3.85 -5.18 4.48
CA TYR A 42 4.78 -6.30 4.59
C TYR A 42 5.18 -6.60 6.04
N ARG A 43 5.41 -5.54 6.82
CA ARG A 43 5.81 -5.63 8.24
C ARG A 43 4.64 -5.94 9.17
N ASP A 44 3.40 -5.65 8.74
CA ASP A 44 2.20 -5.92 9.49
C ASP A 44 1.89 -7.43 9.50
N GLY A 45 2.18 -8.09 10.63
CA GLY A 45 1.88 -9.50 10.83
C GLY A 45 0.38 -9.83 10.83
N GLU A 46 -0.48 -8.86 11.17
CA GLU A 46 -1.93 -9.04 11.18
C GLU A 46 -2.50 -9.01 9.77
N PHE A 47 -1.94 -8.18 8.88
CA PHE A 47 -2.32 -8.13 7.46
C PHE A 47 -2.30 -9.52 6.82
N TRP A 48 -1.27 -10.31 7.12
CA TRP A 48 -1.13 -11.67 6.58
C TRP A 48 -2.14 -12.68 7.13
N ARG A 49 -2.81 -12.36 8.24
CA ARG A 49 -3.88 -13.19 8.84
C ARG A 49 -5.27 -12.84 8.33
N LEU A 50 -5.43 -11.67 7.72
CA LEU A 50 -6.69 -11.21 7.15
C LEU A 50 -7.07 -12.02 5.90
N GLN A 51 -8.37 -12.14 5.64
CA GLN A 51 -8.88 -12.67 4.37
C GLN A 51 -8.61 -11.69 3.22
N VAL A 52 -8.65 -12.18 1.97
CA VAL A 52 -8.34 -11.37 0.77
C VAL A 52 -9.13 -10.05 0.73
N GLN A 53 -10.44 -10.10 0.96
CA GLN A 53 -11.31 -8.91 0.95
C GLN A 53 -10.93 -7.90 2.05
N GLU A 54 -10.50 -8.38 3.21
CA GLU A 54 -10.07 -7.54 4.32
C GLU A 54 -8.69 -6.93 4.06
N ARG A 55 -7.82 -7.64 3.34
CA ARG A 55 -6.52 -7.14 2.90
C ARG A 55 -6.65 -6.01 1.90
N GLU A 56 -7.53 -6.11 0.92
CA GLU A 56 -7.80 -5.01 -0.02
C GLU A 56 -8.26 -3.74 0.72
N ARG A 57 -9.18 -3.90 1.68
CA ARG A 57 -9.65 -2.78 2.50
C ARG A 57 -8.53 -2.20 3.36
N GLN A 58 -7.68 -3.04 3.94
CA GLN A 58 -6.53 -2.59 4.73
C GLN A 58 -5.49 -1.87 3.87
N LEU A 59 -5.21 -2.38 2.67
CA LEU A 59 -4.33 -1.74 1.69
C LEU A 59 -4.82 -0.34 1.36
N PHE A 60 -6.11 -0.21 1.02
CA PHE A 60 -6.70 1.09 0.73
C PHE A 60 -6.52 2.07 1.90
N ARG A 61 -6.78 1.64 3.14
CA ARG A 61 -6.59 2.48 4.34
C ARG A 61 -5.15 2.93 4.52
N VAL A 62 -4.18 2.02 4.35
CA VAL A 62 -2.76 2.32 4.53
C VAL A 62 -2.26 3.24 3.41
N ALA A 63 -2.62 2.96 2.15
CA ALA A 63 -2.30 3.81 1.01
C ALA A 63 -2.87 5.24 1.17
N VAL A 64 -4.13 5.35 1.62
CA VAL A 64 -4.75 6.63 1.96
C VAL A 64 -4.00 7.37 3.06
N SER A 65 -3.72 6.69 4.17
CA SER A 65 -2.97 7.29 5.28
C SER A 65 -1.58 7.78 4.85
N ARG A 66 -0.88 7.01 4.01
CA ARG A 66 0.45 7.38 3.53
C ARG A 66 0.42 8.56 2.57
N ALA A 67 -0.50 8.59 1.62
CA ALA A 67 -0.58 9.73 0.71
C ALA A 67 -1.04 11.01 1.44
N LEU A 68 -1.92 10.93 2.43
CA LEU A 68 -2.27 12.08 3.28
C LEU A 68 -1.05 12.62 4.04
N LYS A 69 -0.19 11.74 4.58
CA LYS A 69 1.06 12.14 5.23
C LYS A 69 2.01 12.83 4.24
N GLN A 70 2.04 12.38 2.99
CA GLN A 70 2.87 12.95 1.93
C GLN A 70 2.36 14.33 1.46
N CYS A 71 1.05 14.57 1.51
CA CYS A 71 0.44 15.86 1.16
C CYS A 71 0.68 16.96 2.22
N GLY A 72 0.91 16.56 3.48
CA GLY A 72 1.17 17.48 4.59
C GLY A 72 2.64 17.83 4.85
N GLN A 73 3.57 17.39 4.01
CA GLN A 73 5.00 17.69 4.11
C GLN A 73 5.44 18.81 3.16
#